data_AF-A0A6M2A1K5-F1
#
_entry.id   AF-A0A6M2A1K5-F1
#
_cell.length_a   1.000
_cell.length_b   1.000
_cell.length_c   1.000
_cell.angle_alpha   90.00
_cell.angle_beta   90.00
_cell.angle_gamma   90.00
#
_symmetry.space_group_name_H-M   'P 1'
#
loop_
_entity.id
_entity.type
_entity.pdbx_description
1 polymer ?
#
loop_
_entity_poly.entity_id
_entity_poly.type
_entity_poly.pdbx_seq_one_letter_code
_entity_poly.pdbx_strand_id
1 'polypeptide(L)'
;MGKKLFGAVCRKNGFDTYRYRRQKYTTSMVSVSKKIMDDVLWPEYQKYCTLLREMVDEIANDLIDRIHLNDEEETVISGQIANPH
;
A
#
# COMPACT_ATOMS: atom_id res chain seq x y z
N MET A 1 -3.14 -6.39 0.53
CA MET A 1 -2.05 -6.13 -0.43
C MET A 1 -1.06 -7.29 -0.56
N GLY A 2 -0.46 -7.78 0.55
CA GLY A 2 0.66 -8.74 0.53
C GLY A 2 0.46 -10.00 -0.34
N LYS A 3 -0.70 -10.66 -0.28
CA LYS A 3 -0.99 -11.82 -1.16
C LYS A 3 -0.88 -11.51 -2.65
N LYS A 4 -1.46 -10.38 -3.11
CA LYS A 4 -1.46 -10.03 -4.54
C LYS A 4 -0.04 -9.75 -5.00
N LEU A 5 0.74 -9.06 -4.16
CA LEU A 5 2.14 -8.77 -4.41
C LEU A 5 2.99 -10.05 -4.46
N PHE A 6 2.84 -10.94 -3.47
CA PHE A 6 3.54 -12.22 -3.47
C PHE A 6 3.24 -13.03 -4.74
N GLY A 7 1.97 -13.11 -5.15
CA GLY A 7 1.60 -13.76 -6.41
C GLY A 7 2.17 -13.08 -7.65
N ALA A 8 2.41 -11.76 -7.64
CA ALA A 8 3.08 -11.07 -8.74
C ALA A 8 4.58 -11.42 -8.79
N VAL A 9 5.24 -11.46 -7.63
CA VAL A 9 6.66 -11.88 -7.51
C VAL A 9 6.84 -13.32 -7.98
N CYS A 10 5.95 -14.24 -7.58
CA CYS A 10 6.00 -15.62 -8.08
C CYS A 10 5.90 -15.66 -9.61
N ARG A 11 4.90 -14.98 -10.20
CA ARG A 11 4.70 -14.98 -11.67
C ARG A 11 5.87 -14.38 -12.42
N LYS A 12 6.45 -13.29 -11.91
CA LYS A 12 7.65 -12.66 -12.47
C LYS A 12 8.82 -13.65 -12.55
N ASN A 13 8.94 -14.53 -11.57
CA ASN A 13 9.99 -15.55 -11.49
C ASN A 13 9.60 -16.89 -12.14
N GLY A 14 8.49 -16.95 -12.90
CA GLY A 14 8.06 -18.15 -13.61
C GLY A 14 7.30 -19.16 -12.76
N PHE A 15 6.78 -18.76 -11.60
CA PHE A 15 6.00 -19.64 -10.71
C PHE A 15 4.56 -19.18 -10.56
N ASP A 16 3.63 -20.13 -10.61
CA ASP A 16 2.22 -19.86 -10.33
C ASP A 16 1.85 -20.22 -8.90
N THR A 17 1.09 -19.31 -8.27
CA THR A 17 0.47 -19.60 -6.98
C THR A 17 -0.79 -20.43 -7.17
N TYR A 18 -1.01 -21.40 -6.29
CA TYR A 18 -2.22 -22.24 -6.29
C TYR A 18 -2.90 -22.23 -4.92
N ARG A 19 -4.08 -22.87 -4.86
CA ARG A 19 -4.90 -22.96 -3.65
C ARG A 19 -5.55 -24.33 -3.50
N TYR A 20 -5.58 -24.82 -2.27
CA TYR A 20 -6.39 -25.95 -1.87
C TYR A 20 -7.84 -25.54 -1.61
N ARG A 21 -8.75 -26.50 -1.80
CA ARG A 21 -10.16 -26.33 -1.42
C ARG A 21 -10.24 -26.03 0.08
N ARG A 22 -11.05 -25.03 0.46
CA ARG A 22 -11.23 -24.55 1.86
C ARG A 22 -9.98 -23.91 2.49
N GLN A 23 -8.95 -23.59 1.72
CA GLN A 23 -7.78 -22.86 2.22
C GLN A 23 -8.18 -21.44 2.68
N LYS A 24 -7.61 -20.97 3.79
CA LYS A 24 -7.81 -19.60 4.28
C LYS A 24 -7.45 -18.59 3.19
N TYR A 25 -8.28 -17.55 3.05
CA TYR A 25 -8.13 -16.55 1.99
C TYR A 25 -6.81 -15.76 2.08
N THR A 26 -6.20 -15.71 3.26
CA THR A 26 -4.92 -15.04 3.52
C THR A 26 -3.71 -15.89 3.12
N THR A 27 -3.89 -17.18 2.86
CA THR A 27 -2.80 -18.08 2.48
C THR A 27 -2.65 -18.16 0.96
N SER A 28 -1.40 -18.28 0.50
CA SER A 28 -1.03 -18.55 -0.89
C SER A 28 0.00 -19.67 -0.91
N MET A 29 -0.17 -20.66 -1.79
CA MET A 29 0.79 -21.74 -1.98
C MET A 29 1.55 -21.53 -3.27
N VAL A 30 2.80 -21.98 -3.32
CA VAL A 30 3.63 -22.02 -4.53
C VAL A 30 4.52 -23.26 -4.45
N SER A 31 4.77 -23.90 -5.59
CA SER A 31 5.60 -25.11 -5.66
C SER A 31 7.00 -24.73 -6.14
N VAL A 32 7.94 -24.62 -5.20
CA VAL A 32 9.35 -24.25 -5.46
C VAL A 32 10.29 -24.98 -4.53
N SER A 33 11.56 -25.04 -4.88
CA SER A 33 12.59 -25.51 -3.95
C SER A 33 12.77 -24.50 -2.81
N LYS A 34 13.20 -24.99 -1.63
CA LYS A 34 13.50 -24.15 -0.48
C LYS A 34 14.55 -23.08 -0.83
N LYS A 35 15.58 -23.44 -1.61
CA LYS A 35 16.62 -22.52 -2.06
C LYS A 35 16.04 -21.35 -2.88
N ILE A 36 15.16 -21.63 -3.83
CA ILE A 36 14.52 -20.56 -4.64
C ILE A 36 13.64 -19.65 -3.77
N MET A 37 12.92 -20.23 -2.80
CA MET A 37 12.13 -19.44 -1.87
C MET A 37 13.01 -18.47 -1.07
N ASP A 38 14.07 -18.99 -0.45
CA ASP A 38 14.90 -18.24 0.49
C ASP A 38 15.82 -17.24 -0.23
N ASP A 39 16.38 -17.61 -1.38
CA ASP A 39 17.39 -16.79 -2.08
C ASP A 39 16.78 -15.81 -3.10
N VAL A 40 15.57 -16.06 -3.59
CA VAL A 40 14.97 -15.29 -4.69
C VAL A 40 13.62 -14.70 -4.31
N LEU A 41 12.61 -15.55 -4.09
CA LEU A 41 11.22 -15.08 -3.97
C LEU A 41 11.00 -14.24 -2.71
N TRP A 42 11.52 -14.69 -1.56
CA TRP A 42 11.31 -14.00 -0.29
C TRP A 42 12.04 -12.65 -0.22
N PRO A 43 13.34 -12.56 -0.57
CA PRO A 43 14.03 -11.27 -0.60
C PRO A 43 13.38 -10.27 -1.57
N GLU A 44 12.96 -10.73 -2.75
CA GLU A 44 12.31 -9.87 -3.73
C GLU A 44 10.93 -9.40 -3.28
N TYR A 45 10.14 -10.29 -2.66
CA TYR A 45 8.88 -9.92 -2.03
C TYR A 45 9.06 -8.88 -0.93
N GLN A 46 10.08 -9.03 -0.08
CA GLN A 46 10.38 -8.05 0.98
C GLN A 46 10.76 -6.70 0.39
N LYS A 47 11.61 -6.67 -0.64
CA LYS A 47 11.99 -5.45 -1.37
C LYS A 47 10.76 -4.70 -1.89
N TYR A 48 9.86 -5.40 -2.59
CA TYR A 48 8.66 -4.76 -3.12
C TYR A 48 7.65 -4.39 -2.03
N CYS A 49 7.59 -5.13 -0.92
CA CYS A 49 6.77 -4.73 0.23
C CYS A 49 7.23 -3.41 0.81
N THR A 50 8.55 -3.20 0.91
CA THR A 50 9.12 -1.94 1.38
C THR A 50 8.82 -0.81 0.41
N LEU A 51 9.11 -0.98 -0.88
CA LEU A 51 8.84 0.04 -1.89
C LEU A 51 7.36 0.43 -1.94
N LEU A 52 6.46 -0.56 -1.89
CA LEU A 52 5.02 -0.29 -1.89
C LEU A 52 4.58 0.51 -0.67
N ARG A 53 5.17 0.22 0.50
CA ARG A 53 4.87 0.96 1.73
C ARG A 53 5.34 2.40 1.61
N GLU A 54 6.58 2.61 1.19
CA GLU A 54 7.16 3.94 0.98
C GLU A 54 6.31 4.78 0.02
N MET A 55 5.88 4.21 -1.11
CA MET A 55 5.01 4.90 -2.07
C MET A 55 3.64 5.24 -1.47
N VAL A 56 3.05 4.32 -0.70
CA VAL A 56 1.76 4.57 -0.05
C VAL A 56 1.89 5.68 0.99
N ASP A 57 2.96 5.65 1.78
CA ASP A 57 3.25 6.66 2.79
C ASP A 57 3.49 8.03 2.15
N GLU A 58 4.25 8.10 1.04
CA GLU A 58 4.47 9.33 0.27
C GLU A 58 3.16 9.93 -0.25
N ILE A 59 2.33 9.11 -0.92
CA ILE A 59 1.04 9.57 -1.45
C ILE A 59 0.10 9.99 -0.31
N ALA A 60 0.10 9.26 0.81
CA ALA A 60 -0.72 9.60 1.96
C ALA A 60 -0.28 10.93 2.59
N ASN A 61 1.03 11.17 2.72
CA ASN A 61 1.56 12.42 3.24
C ASN A 61 1.25 13.60 2.33
N ASP A 62 1.45 13.48 1.00
CA ASP A 62 1.07 14.53 0.04
C ASP A 62 -0.42 14.87 0.14
N LEU A 63 -1.29 13.87 0.29
CA LEU A 63 -2.71 14.12 0.49
C LEU A 63 -3.01 14.85 1.81
N ILE A 64 -2.36 14.47 2.91
CA ILE A 64 -2.51 15.11 4.21
C ILE A 64 -2.03 16.58 4.15
N ASP A 65 -0.88 16.83 3.53
CA ASP A 65 -0.33 18.18 3.38
C ASP A 65 -1.28 19.08 2.57
N ARG A 66 -1.89 18.55 1.50
CA ARG A 66 -2.88 19.29 0.70
C ARG A 66 -4.15 19.62 1.48
N ILE A 67 -4.59 18.74 2.39
CA ILE A 67 -5.75 19.04 3.24
C ILE A 67 -5.41 20.22 4.16
N HIS A 68 -4.26 20.17 4.82
CA HIS A 68 -3.81 21.26 5.70
C HIS A 68 -3.64 22.60 4.98
N LEU A 69 -3.07 22.61 3.77
CA LEU A 69 -2.90 23.83 2.98
C LEU A 69 -4.25 24.43 2.52
N ASN A 70 -5.23 23.60 2.16
CA ASN A 70 -6.55 24.08 1.75
C ASN A 70 -7.37 24.59 2.95
N ASP A 71 -7.20 24.02 4.14
CA ASP A 71 -7.84 24.49 5.37
C ASP A 71 -7.32 25.88 5.81
N GLU A 72 -6.10 26.27 5.40
CA GLU A 72 -5.51 27.59 5.71
C GLU A 72 -6.06 28.74 4.81
N GLU A 73 -6.65 28.43 3.64
CA GLU A 73 -7.24 29.44 2.74
C GLU A 73 -8.71 29.78 3.07
N GLU A 74 -9.37 29.06 3.99
CA GLU A 74 -10.63 29.52 4.61
C GLU A 74 -10.34 30.57 5.69
N THR A 75 -9.86 31.73 5.27
CA THR A 75 -9.87 32.92 6.14
C THR A 75 -11.32 33.26 6.46
N VAL A 76 -11.71 33.02 7.72
CA VAL A 76 -12.94 33.51 8.32
C VAL A 76 -12.98 35.03 8.16
N ILE A 77 -13.68 35.54 7.14
CA ILE A 77 -14.13 36.93 7.13
C ILE A 77 -15.25 36.98 8.17
N SER A 78 -14.85 37.19 9.43
CA SER A 78 -15.77 37.51 10.51
C SER A 78 -16.42 38.84 10.14
N GLY A 79 -17.61 38.76 9.54
CA GLY A 79 -18.39 39.92 9.15
C GLY A 79 -18.57 40.82 10.37
N GLN A 80 -18.00 42.02 10.30
CA GLN A 80 -18.39 43.11 11.16
C GLN A 80 -19.86 43.41 10.87
N ILE A 81 -20.77 42.75 11.60
CA ILE A 81 -22.13 43.25 11.74
C ILE A 81 -22.01 44.42 12.70
N ALA A 82 -21.88 45.61 12.14
CA ALA A 82 -22.26 46.83 12.81
C ALA A 82 -23.72 46.66 13.26
N ASN A 83 -23.96 46.66 14.56
CA ASN A 83 -25.30 46.86 15.10
C ASN A 83 -25.59 48.37 15.07
N PRO A 84 -26.55 48.85 14.26
CA PRO A 84 -27.26 50.06 14.61
C PRO A 84 -28.42 49.72 15.55
N HIS A 85 -28.66 50.66 16.47
CA HIS A 85 -29.75 50.78 17.45
C HIS A 85 -29.39 50.36 18.88
#